data_AF-A0A838Q830-F1
#
_entry.id   AF-A0A838Q830-F1
#
_cell.length_a   1.000
_cell.length_b   1.000
_cell.length_c   1.000
_cell.angle_alpha   90.00
_cell.angle_beta   90.00
_cell.angle_gamma   90.00
#
_symmetry.space_group_name_H-M   'P 1'
#
loop_
_entity.id
_entity.type
_entity.pdbx_description
1 polymer ?
#
loop_
_entity_poly.entity_id
_entity_poly.type
_entity_poly.pdbx_seq_one_letter_code
_entity_poly.pdbx_strand_id
1 'polypeptide(L)'
;VGGIGIMNIMLVSVTERTREIGVRKALGATKGAILFQFLIEAIVLCLLGGIVGVVLGGGGAALLNKLGGFNTQVDPSSVLLAFAFSAGVGILFGVWPARRAAALDPIIALRYE
;
A
#
# COMPACT_ATOMS: atom_id res chain seq x y z
N VAL A 1 6.92 -1.03 -11.45
CA VAL A 1 5.64 -0.45 -11.94
C VAL A 1 4.55 -0.49 -10.88
N GLY A 2 4.23 -1.64 -10.26
CA GLY A 2 3.18 -1.74 -9.22
C GLY A 2 3.35 -0.78 -8.01
N GLY A 3 4.57 -0.65 -7.48
CA GLY A 3 4.86 0.26 -6.35
C GLY A 3 4.58 1.74 -6.63
N ILE A 4 4.71 2.18 -7.89
CA ILE A 4 4.40 3.56 -8.31
C ILE A 4 2.90 3.81 -8.23
N GLY A 5 2.08 2.82 -8.59
CA GLY A 5 0.63 2.89 -8.45
C GLY A 5 0.20 3.06 -7.00
N ILE A 6 0.80 2.30 -6.08
CA ILE A 6 0.56 2.41 -4.63
C ILE A 6 0.93 3.82 -4.14
N MET A 7 2.09 4.33 -4.55
CA MET A 7 2.52 5.68 -4.20
C MET A 7 1.52 6.74 -4.69
N ASN A 8 1.06 6.64 -5.94
CA ASN A 8 0.12 7.61 -6.50
C ASN A 8 -1.24 7.56 -5.80
N ILE A 9 -1.78 6.37 -5.55
CA ILE A 9 -3.04 6.23 -4.80
C ILE A 9 -2.88 6.81 -3.40
N MET A 10 -1.77 6.53 -2.72
CA MET A 10 -1.48 7.11 -1.40
C MET A 10 -1.37 8.64 -1.46
N LEU A 11 -0.74 9.20 -2.50
CA LEU A 11 -0.67 10.66 -2.66
C LEU A 11 -2.05 11.28 -2.84
N VAL A 12 -2.87 10.72 -3.72
CA VAL A 12 -4.23 11.19 -3.96
C VAL A 12 -5.06 11.09 -2.67
N SER A 13 -5.00 9.96 -1.98
CA SER A 13 -5.74 9.75 -0.72
C SER A 13 -5.32 10.73 0.38
N VAL A 14 -4.01 11.01 0.50
CA VAL A 14 -3.50 12.03 1.44
C VAL A 14 -4.01 13.41 1.06
N THR A 15 -4.02 13.75 -0.23
CA THR A 15 -4.51 15.06 -0.68
C THR A 15 -6.00 15.22 -0.45
N GLU A 16 -6.82 14.20 -0.70
CA GLU A 16 -8.27 14.21 -0.44
C GLU A 16 -8.59 14.31 1.06
N ARG A 17 -7.78 13.66 1.91
CA ARG A 17 -7.95 13.66 3.38
C ARG A 17 -7.15 14.76 4.09
N THR A 18 -6.66 15.76 3.36
CA THR A 18 -5.83 16.86 3.91
C THR A 18 -6.49 17.53 5.12
N ARG A 19 -7.78 17.87 5.01
CA ARG A 19 -8.54 18.54 6.07
C ARG A 19 -8.67 17.68 7.33
N GLU A 20 -8.93 16.38 7.18
CA GLU A 20 -9.00 15.45 8.32
C GLU A 20 -7.66 15.35 9.06
N ILE A 21 -6.55 15.28 8.33
CA ILE A 21 -5.20 15.26 8.90
C ILE A 21 -4.92 16.57 9.66
N GLY A 22 -5.35 17.71 9.10
CA GLY A 22 -5.27 19.03 9.73
C GLY A 22 -6.01 19.10 11.05
N VAL A 23 -7.26 18.61 11.09
CA VAL A 23 -8.07 18.54 12.31
C VAL A 23 -7.40 17.65 13.37
N ARG A 24 -6.93 16.46 13.00
CA ARG A 24 -6.22 15.55 13.94
C ARG A 24 -4.97 16.20 14.53
N LYS A 25 -4.17 16.88 13.72
CA LYS A 25 -2.98 17.61 14.18
C LYS A 25 -3.33 18.81 15.07
N ALA A 26 -4.39 19.55 14.75
CA ALA A 26 -4.87 20.66 15.58
C ALA A 26 -5.34 20.18 16.97
N LEU A 27 -5.86 18.96 17.06
CA LEU A 27 -6.22 18.29 18.31
C LEU A 27 -5.01 17.66 19.04
N GLY A 28 -3.79 17.82 18.53
CA GLY A 28 -2.56 17.35 19.18
C GLY A 28 -2.00 16.03 18.68
N ALA A 29 -2.50 15.47 17.57
CA ALA A 29 -1.91 14.26 16.98
C ALA A 29 -0.46 14.52 16.54
N THR A 30 0.47 13.67 16.99
CA THR A 30 1.88 13.79 16.63
C THR A 30 2.12 13.42 15.17
N LYS A 31 3.20 13.96 14.57
CA LYS A 31 3.64 13.57 13.21
C LYS A 31 3.83 12.06 13.09
N GLY A 32 4.33 11.43 14.16
CA GLY A 32 4.49 9.97 14.24
C GLY A 32 3.17 9.22 14.17
N ALA A 33 2.13 9.67 14.87
CA ALA A 33 0.81 9.03 14.83
C ALA A 33 0.21 9.04 13.41
N ILE A 34 0.30 10.18 12.71
CA ILE A 34 -0.17 10.30 11.33
C ILE A 34 0.66 9.40 10.39
N LEU A 35 1.99 9.40 10.54
CA LEU A 35 2.88 8.55 9.76
C LEU A 35 2.52 7.06 9.92
N PHE A 36 2.35 6.60 11.15
CA PHE A 36 2.02 5.20 11.45
C PHE A 36 0.67 4.80 10.87
N GLN A 37 -0.34 5.66 10.94
CA GLN A 37 -1.65 5.38 10.37
C GLN A 37 -1.57 5.13 8.86
N PHE A 38 -0.92 6.03 8.12
CA PHE A 38 -0.77 5.90 6.67
C PHE A 38 0.13 4.72 6.29
N LEU A 39 1.16 4.43 7.09
CA LEU A 39 2.01 3.27 6.88
C LEU A 39 1.23 1.97 7.07
N ILE A 40 0.39 1.87 8.10
CA ILE A 40 -0.49 0.71 8.32
C ILE A 40 -1.48 0.57 7.17
N GLU A 41 -2.09 1.66 6.69
CA GLU A 41 -3.01 1.63 5.54
C GLU A 41 -2.30 1.08 4.28
N ALA A 42 -1.08 1.55 4.00
CA ALA A 42 -0.26 1.04 2.91
C ALA A 42 0.09 -0.45 3.06
N ILE A 43 0.49 -0.88 4.27
CA ILE A 43 0.82 -2.29 4.55
C ILE A 43 -0.41 -3.17 4.37
N VAL A 44 -1.57 -2.77 4.90
CA VAL A 44 -2.82 -3.52 4.76
C VAL A 44 -3.21 -3.66 3.29
N LEU A 45 -3.12 -2.59 2.50
CA LEU A 45 -3.37 -2.64 1.06
C LEU A 45 -2.41 -3.58 0.33
N CYS A 46 -1.11 -3.57 0.70
CA CYS A 46 -0.12 -4.47 0.12
C CYS A 46 -0.39 -5.93 0.48
N LEU A 47 -0.74 -6.22 1.74
CA LEU A 47 -1.05 -7.57 2.20
C LEU A 47 -2.31 -8.11 1.50
N LEU A 48 -3.38 -7.32 1.43
CA LEU A 48 -4.60 -7.71 0.74
C LEU A 48 -4.36 -7.94 -0.76
N GLY A 49 -3.68 -7.01 -1.43
CA GLY A 49 -3.30 -7.17 -2.83
C GLY A 49 -2.40 -8.36 -3.08
N GLY A 50 -1.45 -8.64 -2.17
CA GLY A 50 -0.58 -9.80 -2.22
C GLY A 50 -1.33 -11.11 -2.07
N ILE A 51 -2.24 -11.21 -1.10
CA ILE A 51 -3.09 -12.40 -0.91
C ILE A 51 -3.95 -12.65 -2.14
N VAL A 52 -4.63 -11.62 -2.64
CA VAL A 52 -5.45 -11.71 -3.86
C VAL A 52 -4.59 -12.14 -5.06
N GLY A 53 -3.40 -11.57 -5.20
CA GLY A 53 -2.45 -11.94 -6.24
C GLY A 53 -1.99 -13.40 -6.17
N VAL A 54 -1.70 -13.91 -4.96
CA VAL A 54 -1.32 -15.32 -4.75
C VAL A 54 -2.49 -16.25 -5.08
N VAL A 55 -3.71 -15.93 -4.64
CA VAL A 55 -4.90 -16.74 -4.92
C VAL A 55 -5.21 -16.76 -6.42
N LEU A 56 -5.20 -15.60 -7.08
CA LEU A 56 -5.46 -15.52 -8.52
C LEU A 56 -4.34 -16.14 -9.36
N GLY A 57 -3.07 -15.93 -8.97
CA GLY A 57 -1.91 -16.50 -9.65
C GLY A 57 -1.86 -18.02 -9.52
N GLY A 58 -2.04 -18.54 -8.30
CA GLY A 58 -2.08 -19.98 -8.03
C GLY A 58 -3.29 -20.66 -8.68
N GLY A 59 -4.48 -20.04 -8.57
CA GLY A 59 -5.69 -20.54 -9.23
C GLY A 59 -5.59 -20.54 -10.75
N GLY A 60 -5.02 -19.48 -11.34
CA GLY A 60 -4.75 -19.40 -12.78
C GLY A 60 -3.76 -20.46 -13.25
N ALA A 61 -2.68 -20.67 -12.51
CA ALA A 61 -1.71 -21.72 -12.80
C ALA A 61 -2.33 -23.12 -12.77
N ALA A 62 -3.18 -23.41 -11.77
CA ALA A 62 -3.91 -24.67 -11.67
C ALA A 62 -4.90 -24.88 -12.84
N LEU A 63 -5.60 -23.82 -13.25
CA LEU A 63 -6.53 -23.87 -14.38
C LEU A 63 -5.80 -24.12 -15.71
N LEU A 64 -4.66 -23.47 -15.93
CA LEU A 64 -3.82 -23.67 -17.11
C LEU A 64 -3.21 -25.07 -17.17
N ASN A 65 -2.83 -25.64 -16.03
CA ASN A 65 -2.35 -27.02 -15.94
C ASN A 65 -3.44 -28.00 -16.39
N LYS A 66 -4.68 -27.79 -15.93
CA LYS A 66 -5.84 -28.62 -16.27
C LYS A 66 -6.29 -28.50 -17.74
N LEU A 67 -6.17 -27.32 -18.35
CA LEU A 67 -6.64 -27.05 -19.72
C LEU A 67 -5.57 -27.28 -20.80
N GLY A 68 -4.29 -27.01 -20.50
CA GLY A 68 -3.23 -26.95 -21.50
C GLY A 68 -2.14 -28.01 -21.39
N GLY A 69 -2.18 -28.90 -20.37
CA GLY A 69 -1.15 -29.92 -20.16
C GLY A 69 0.24 -29.37 -19.76
N PHE A 70 0.32 -28.07 -19.45
CA PHE A 70 1.54 -27.44 -18.97
C PHE A 70 1.81 -27.86 -17.52
N ASN A 71 2.99 -28.42 -17.24
CA ASN A 71 3.41 -28.77 -15.88
C ASN A 71 3.87 -27.52 -15.11
N THR A 72 2.93 -26.62 -14.83
CA THR A 72 3.20 -25.39 -14.08
C THR A 72 3.30 -25.73 -12.60
N GLN A 73 4.51 -26.00 -12.13
CA GLN A 73 4.80 -26.20 -10.71
C GLN A 73 5.05 -24.85 -10.06
N VAL A 74 4.15 -24.46 -9.14
CA VAL A 74 4.30 -23.25 -8.34
C VAL A 74 5.11 -23.61 -7.10
N ASP A 75 6.39 -23.21 -7.08
CA ASP A 75 7.24 -23.42 -5.92
C ASP A 75 6.87 -22.42 -4.79
N PRO A 76 6.50 -22.90 -3.59
CA PRO A 76 6.20 -22.04 -2.44
C PRO A 76 7.33 -21.07 -2.09
N SER A 77 8.59 -21.43 -2.33
CA SER A 77 9.73 -20.56 -2.04
C SER A 77 9.72 -19.29 -2.92
N SER A 78 9.35 -19.44 -4.19
CA SER A 78 9.26 -18.35 -5.17
C SER A 78 8.07 -17.44 -4.87
N VAL A 79 6.94 -18.01 -4.40
CA VAL A 79 5.78 -17.22 -3.95
C VAL A 79 6.14 -16.37 -2.74
N LEU A 80 6.84 -16.95 -1.75
CA LEU A 80 7.26 -16.23 -0.56
C LEU A 80 8.26 -15.11 -0.90
N LEU A 81 9.23 -15.37 -1.78
CA LEU A 81 10.19 -14.37 -2.25
C LEU A 81 9.49 -13.23 -2.98
N ALA A 82 8.56 -13.55 -3.89
CA ALA A 82 7.80 -12.54 -4.64
C ALA A 82 6.92 -11.68 -3.71
N PHE A 83 6.29 -12.31 -2.72
CA PHE A 83 5.49 -11.62 -1.72
C PHE A 83 6.34 -10.68 -0.86
N ALA A 84 7.48 -11.17 -0.34
CA ALA A 84 8.41 -10.37 0.46
C ALA A 84 8.97 -9.18 -0.32
N PHE A 85 9.33 -9.40 -1.60
CA PHE A 85 9.78 -8.33 -2.49
C PHE A 85 8.68 -7.30 -2.73
N SER A 86 7.45 -7.74 -3.03
CA SER A 86 6.29 -6.85 -3.23
C SER A 86 5.99 -6.02 -1.97
N ALA A 87 6.00 -6.65 -0.80
CA ALA A 87 5.81 -5.98 0.49
C ALA A 87 6.89 -4.94 0.75
N GLY A 88 8.17 -5.28 0.50
CA GLY A 88 9.28 -4.34 0.64
C GLY A 88 9.14 -3.12 -0.28
N VAL A 89 8.78 -3.34 -1.55
CA VAL A 89 8.50 -2.26 -2.50
C VAL A 89 7.31 -1.41 -2.03
N GLY A 90 6.21 -2.03 -1.60
CA GLY A 90 5.03 -1.33 -1.10
C GLY A 90 5.34 -0.43 0.10
N ILE A 91 6.13 -0.92 1.06
CA ILE A 91 6.58 -0.14 2.22
C ILE A 91 7.44 1.04 1.77
N LEU A 92 8.45 0.82 0.92
CA LEU A 92 9.35 1.89 0.46
C LEU A 92 8.59 3.02 -0.24
N PHE A 93 7.67 2.67 -1.14
CA PHE A 93 6.88 3.64 -1.89
C PHE A 93 5.74 4.27 -1.06
N GLY A 94 5.27 3.61 0.01
CA GLY A 94 4.27 4.16 0.94
C GLY A 94 4.84 5.13 2.00
N VAL A 95 6.11 4.99 2.35
CA VAL A 95 6.76 5.85 3.38
C VAL A 95 6.84 7.31 2.94
N TRP A 96 7.15 7.59 1.67
CA TRP A 96 7.26 8.96 1.18
C TRP A 96 5.95 9.77 1.28
N PRO A 97 4.79 9.30 0.75
CA PRO A 97 3.52 10.01 0.91
C PRO A 97 3.07 10.09 2.37
N ALA A 98 3.31 9.06 3.18
CA ALA A 98 2.99 9.08 4.61
C ALA A 98 3.80 10.15 5.37
N ARG A 99 5.09 10.31 5.04
CA ARG A 99 5.93 11.40 5.57
C ARG A 99 5.43 12.76 5.13
N ARG A 100 5.01 12.89 3.86
CA ARG A 100 4.42 14.12 3.34
C ARG A 100 3.15 14.49 4.12
N ALA A 101 2.23 13.55 4.33
CA ALA A 101 1.03 13.71 5.15
C ALA A 101 1.36 14.17 6.59
N ALA A 102 2.34 13.50 7.21
CA ALA A 102 2.82 13.83 8.55
C ALA A 102 3.50 15.21 8.64
N ALA A 103 3.97 15.79 7.53
CA ALA A 103 4.59 17.11 7.49
C ALA A 103 3.61 18.27 7.22
N LEU A 104 2.34 18.03 6.85
CA LEU A 104 1.37 19.11 6.62
C LEU A 104 1.16 20.00 7.86
N ASP A 105 1.16 21.32 7.67
CA ASP A 105 0.81 22.27 8.72
C ASP A 105 -0.72 22.35 8.91
N PRO A 106 -1.22 22.24 10.16
CA PRO A 106 -2.65 22.22 10.45
C PRO A 106 -3.35 23.51 10.01
N ILE A 107 -2.68 24.66 10.10
CA ILE A 107 -3.22 25.96 9.68
C ILE A 107 -3.49 25.96 8.16
N ILE A 108 -2.56 25.44 7.36
CA ILE A 108 -2.71 25.34 5.90
C ILE A 108 -3.76 24.29 5.54
N ALA A 109 -3.76 23.15 6.22
CA ALA A 109 -4.69 22.05 5.99
C ALA A 109 -6.16 22.42 6.30
N LEU A 110 -6.41 23.34 7.23
CA LEU A 110 -7.75 23.83 7.57
C LEU A 110 -8.22 24.98 6.68
N ARG A 111 -7.30 25.64 5.97
CA ARG A 111 -7.59 26.72 5.02
C ARG A 111 -7.82 26.23 3.59
N TYR A 112 -7.56 24.95 3.34
CA TYR A 112 -7.87 24.27 2.09
C TYR A 112 -9.39 24.09 1.98
N GLU A 113 -9.99 24.67 0.93
CA GLU A 113 -11.30 24.28 0.40
C GLU A 113 -11.18 22.94 -0.36
#